data_AF-A0AAE3VU64-F1
#
_entry.id   AF-A0AAE3VU64-F1
#
_cell.length_a   1.000
_cell.length_b   1.000
_cell.length_c   1.000
_cell.angle_alpha   90.00
_cell.angle_beta   90.00
_cell.angle_gamma   90.00
#
_symmetry.space_group_name_H-M   'P 1'
#
loop_
_entity.id
_entity.type
_entity.pdbx_description
1 polymer ?
#
loop_
_entity_poly.entity_id
_entity_poly.type
_entity_poly.pdbx_seq_one_letter_code
_entity_poly.pdbx_strand_id
1 'polypeptide(L)'
;MEYLDLTPYTYTDSALPMTSIGWLGSEHGVQGPAGAPLAGTELEELRGASRRICNVALGFHTCEFCGTVEGNGEYRYYLPDERTYAAPAMILHYVDTHAYRPPRQFLEGLGAAARPRWDRRADFLRAVLLDRTADLIWRAEAAVDLSQWDDRRAFDALRQVLADDLLIDCGGDEIGRSLIAFAERDYAAGLDWDALPPMVLDGIAHPGDDLHFVRPVGPDA
;
A
#
# COMPACT_ATOMS: atom_id res chain seq x y z
N MET A 1 16.67 -0.94 -6.64
CA MET A 1 16.50 -2.35 -7.05
C MET A 1 15.48 -2.36 -8.16
N GLU A 2 15.76 -3.09 -9.23
CA GLU A 2 14.95 -3.07 -10.45
C GLU A 2 14.30 -4.44 -10.69
N TYR A 3 13.08 -4.43 -11.20
CA TYR A 3 12.39 -5.65 -11.65
C TYR A 3 11.72 -5.39 -12.99
N LEU A 4 11.76 -6.38 -13.87
CA LEU A 4 10.91 -6.36 -15.05
C LEU A 4 9.44 -6.40 -14.63
N ASP A 5 8.63 -5.57 -15.25
CA ASP A 5 7.19 -5.58 -15.09
C ASP A 5 6.64 -6.97 -15.34
N LEU A 6 5.66 -7.37 -14.53
CA LEU A 6 4.98 -8.65 -14.61
C LEU A 6 5.80 -9.87 -14.18
N THR A 7 6.94 -9.65 -13.52
CA THR A 7 7.68 -10.71 -12.84
C THR A 7 7.20 -10.90 -11.40
N PRO A 8 7.46 -12.07 -10.77
CA PRO A 8 7.17 -12.25 -9.34
C PRO A 8 7.88 -11.19 -8.50
N TYR A 9 7.15 -10.60 -7.55
CA TYR A 9 7.71 -9.68 -6.58
C TYR A 9 8.45 -10.44 -5.48
N THR A 10 9.71 -10.08 -5.25
CA THR A 10 10.60 -10.78 -4.31
C THR A 10 11.49 -9.84 -3.48
N TYR A 11 11.14 -8.54 -3.38
CA TYR A 11 11.95 -7.59 -2.62
C TYR A 11 11.75 -7.77 -1.10
N THR A 12 10.52 -7.96 -0.68
CA THR A 12 10.17 -8.37 0.70
C THR A 12 9.40 -9.68 0.68
N ASP A 13 9.55 -10.47 1.74
CA ASP A 13 8.62 -11.56 2.00
C ASP A 13 7.24 -10.96 2.30
N SER A 14 6.19 -11.52 1.70
CA SER A 14 4.80 -11.12 1.96
C SER A 14 3.95 -12.36 2.13
N ALA A 15 2.91 -12.23 2.95
CA ALA A 15 1.95 -13.30 3.19
C ALA A 15 1.19 -13.68 1.89
N LEU A 16 1.07 -12.75 0.92
CA LEU A 16 0.43 -12.98 -0.36
C LEU A 16 1.44 -12.89 -1.52
N PRO A 17 1.34 -13.77 -2.53
CA PRO A 17 2.15 -13.64 -3.74
C PRO A 17 1.73 -12.39 -4.52
N MET A 18 2.72 -11.64 -5.01
CA MET A 18 2.52 -10.40 -5.75
C MET A 18 3.34 -10.37 -7.03
N THR A 19 2.93 -9.51 -7.95
CA THR A 19 3.61 -9.26 -9.22
C THR A 19 4.22 -7.85 -9.22
N SER A 20 5.49 -7.73 -9.60
CA SER A 20 6.20 -6.46 -9.69
C SER A 20 5.68 -5.60 -10.84
N ILE A 21 5.47 -4.31 -10.57
CA ILE A 21 5.28 -3.26 -11.58
C ILE A 21 6.02 -1.99 -11.18
N GLY A 22 6.59 -1.26 -12.15
CA GLY A 22 7.14 0.08 -11.92
C GLY A 22 8.43 0.12 -11.10
N TRP A 23 9.06 -1.02 -10.84
CA TRP A 23 10.40 -1.10 -10.21
C TRP A 23 11.48 -0.82 -11.25
N LEU A 24 11.52 0.43 -11.70
CA LEU A 24 12.39 0.89 -12.77
C LEU A 24 13.76 1.34 -12.24
N GLY A 25 14.76 1.31 -13.10
CA GLY A 25 16.04 1.98 -12.85
C GLY A 25 16.91 1.99 -14.11
N SER A 26 18.18 2.31 -13.92
CA SER A 26 19.13 2.51 -15.01
C SER A 26 19.51 1.24 -15.79
N GLU A 27 19.38 0.05 -15.18
CA GLU A 27 19.73 -1.23 -15.83
C GLU A 27 18.74 -1.62 -16.92
N HIS A 28 17.43 -1.53 -16.63
CA HIS A 28 16.37 -1.91 -17.58
C HIS A 28 15.67 -0.72 -18.24
N GLY A 29 15.91 0.50 -17.74
CA GLY A 29 15.30 1.73 -18.23
C GLY A 29 13.80 1.81 -17.94
N VAL A 30 13.14 2.76 -18.62
CA VAL A 30 11.68 2.89 -18.56
C VAL A 30 11.03 1.78 -19.38
N GLN A 31 10.20 0.97 -18.73
CA GLN A 31 9.52 -0.17 -19.34
C GLN A 31 8.16 0.20 -19.95
N GLY A 32 7.65 -0.65 -20.84
CA GLY A 32 6.35 -0.47 -21.51
C GLY A 32 6.45 0.05 -22.95
N PRO A 33 5.32 0.19 -23.66
CA PRO A 33 5.31 0.64 -25.04
C PRO A 33 5.77 2.09 -25.14
N ALA A 34 6.75 2.34 -26.01
CA ALA A 34 7.26 3.69 -26.25
C ALA A 34 6.15 4.60 -26.82
N GLY A 35 5.97 5.78 -26.23
CA GLY A 35 5.41 6.93 -26.94
C GLY A 35 3.99 7.40 -26.59
N ALA A 36 3.36 6.91 -25.52
CA ALA A 36 2.13 7.55 -25.01
C ALA A 36 2.12 7.55 -23.46
N PRO A 37 2.32 8.71 -22.81
CA PRO A 37 2.12 8.86 -21.38
C PRO A 37 0.73 8.40 -20.95
N LEU A 38 0.62 7.85 -19.74
CA LEU A 38 -0.68 7.60 -19.10
C LEU A 38 -1.40 8.94 -18.94
N ALA A 39 -2.64 9.06 -19.39
CA ALA A 39 -3.37 10.33 -19.38
C ALA A 39 -4.86 10.15 -19.09
N GLY A 40 -5.49 11.23 -18.65
CA GLY A 40 -6.93 11.25 -18.35
C GLY A 40 -7.32 10.22 -17.30
N THR A 41 -8.38 9.46 -17.58
CA THR A 41 -8.98 8.51 -16.64
C THR A 41 -8.00 7.46 -16.14
N GLU A 42 -7.10 6.93 -16.97
CA GLU A 42 -6.15 5.89 -16.51
C GLU A 42 -5.19 6.42 -15.42
N LEU A 43 -4.78 7.70 -15.53
CA LEU A 43 -3.92 8.34 -14.53
C LEU A 43 -4.69 8.63 -13.23
N GLU A 44 -5.94 9.09 -13.35
CA GLU A 44 -6.82 9.31 -12.20
C GLU A 44 -7.12 8.00 -11.46
N GLU A 45 -7.33 6.91 -12.19
CA GLU A 45 -7.53 5.58 -11.63
C GLU A 45 -6.29 5.08 -10.89
N LEU A 46 -5.10 5.25 -11.47
CA LEU A 46 -3.85 4.90 -10.81
C LEU A 46 -3.68 5.71 -9.51
N ARG A 47 -3.83 7.04 -9.56
CA ARG A 47 -3.76 7.89 -8.36
C ARG A 47 -4.79 7.49 -7.31
N GLY A 48 -6.03 7.20 -7.72
CA GLY A 48 -7.09 6.77 -6.83
C GLY A 48 -6.87 5.36 -6.25
N ALA A 49 -6.05 4.53 -6.87
CA ALA A 49 -5.66 3.21 -6.38
C ALA A 49 -4.38 3.24 -5.51
N SER A 50 -3.49 4.21 -5.72
CA SER A 50 -2.29 4.46 -4.92
C SER A 50 -2.65 5.12 -3.56
N ARG A 51 -3.38 4.40 -2.70
CA ARG A 51 -4.01 4.97 -1.50
C ARG A 51 -3.16 4.96 -0.25
N ARG A 52 -2.24 3.99 -0.15
CA ARG A 52 -1.49 3.72 1.06
C ARG A 52 -0.12 3.17 0.72
N ILE A 53 0.91 3.84 1.21
CA ILE A 53 2.27 3.30 1.21
C ILE A 53 2.43 2.34 2.39
N CYS A 54 3.08 1.21 2.14
CA CYS A 54 3.47 0.22 3.14
C CYS A 54 4.96 -0.14 2.99
N ASN A 55 5.46 -0.99 3.89
CA ASN A 55 6.84 -1.49 3.88
C ASN A 55 7.91 -0.40 3.76
N VAL A 56 7.71 0.68 4.53
CA VAL A 56 8.67 1.78 4.63
C VAL A 56 9.98 1.25 5.22
N ALA A 57 11.09 1.55 4.55
CA ALA A 57 12.44 1.15 4.94
C ALA A 57 13.15 2.29 5.69
N LEU A 58 14.31 1.98 6.30
CA LEU A 58 15.13 2.96 7.03
C LEU A 58 15.79 4.03 6.12
N GLY A 59 15.70 3.90 4.79
CA GLY A 59 16.34 4.80 3.84
C GLY A 59 15.45 5.10 2.64
N PHE A 60 15.89 6.07 1.83
CA PHE A 60 15.19 6.50 0.64
C PHE A 60 15.91 6.03 -0.63
N HIS A 61 15.12 5.73 -1.67
CA HIS A 61 15.62 5.49 -3.01
C HIS A 61 15.51 6.76 -3.83
N THR A 62 16.64 7.33 -4.26
CA THR A 62 16.68 8.44 -5.20
C THR A 62 16.42 7.94 -6.62
N CYS A 63 15.52 8.60 -7.36
CA CYS A 63 15.22 8.29 -8.75
C CYS A 63 16.47 8.35 -9.62
N GLU A 64 16.82 7.22 -10.24
CA GLU A 64 18.03 7.08 -11.07
C GLU A 64 17.94 7.81 -12.42
N PHE A 65 16.75 8.22 -12.84
CA PHE A 65 16.54 8.87 -14.14
C PHE A 65 16.72 10.40 -14.08
N CYS A 66 16.27 11.05 -13.00
CA CYS A 66 16.38 12.51 -12.86
C CYS A 66 17.22 12.95 -11.66
N GLY A 67 17.39 12.11 -10.63
CA GLY A 67 18.10 12.47 -9.40
C GLY A 67 17.40 13.55 -8.57
N THR A 68 16.11 13.82 -8.80
CA THR A 68 15.39 14.94 -8.16
C THR A 68 14.29 14.54 -7.20
N VAL A 69 13.92 13.25 -7.16
CA VAL A 69 12.87 12.71 -6.27
C VAL A 69 13.43 11.51 -5.53
N GLU A 70 13.06 11.40 -4.27
CA GLU A 70 13.28 10.25 -3.41
C GLU A 70 11.96 9.56 -3.08
N GLY A 71 11.98 8.24 -2.99
CA GLY A 71 10.85 7.41 -2.58
C GLY A 71 11.19 6.43 -1.48
N ASN A 72 10.22 6.06 -0.66
CA ASN A 72 10.35 5.05 0.38
C ASN A 72 9.05 4.22 0.46
N GLY A 73 9.19 2.92 0.68
CA GLY A 73 8.07 1.98 0.70
C GLY A 73 7.45 1.72 -0.68
N GLU A 74 6.27 1.11 -0.64
CA GLU A 74 5.59 0.58 -1.80
C GLU A 74 4.07 0.72 -1.70
N TYR A 75 3.40 0.67 -2.85
CA TYR A 75 1.98 0.45 -2.96
C TYR A 75 1.71 -1.02 -3.25
N ARG A 76 0.68 -1.57 -2.60
CA ARG A 76 0.11 -2.88 -2.94
C ARG A 76 -1.27 -2.70 -3.54
N TYR A 77 -1.49 -3.25 -4.73
CA TYR A 77 -2.74 -3.15 -5.48
C TYR A 77 -3.46 -4.50 -5.50
N TYR A 78 -4.67 -4.55 -4.96
CA TYR A 78 -5.50 -5.75 -4.92
C TYR A 78 -6.64 -5.61 -5.94
N LEU A 79 -6.46 -6.19 -7.13
CA LEU A 79 -7.45 -6.06 -8.19
C LEU A 79 -8.66 -6.99 -7.94
N PRO A 80 -9.86 -6.66 -8.48
CA PRO A 80 -11.07 -7.46 -8.27
C PRO A 80 -10.99 -8.90 -8.79
N ASP A 81 -10.09 -9.20 -9.73
CA ASP A 81 -9.87 -10.54 -10.29
C ASP A 81 -8.80 -11.34 -9.53
N GLU A 82 -8.56 -10.97 -8.27
CA GLU A 82 -7.61 -11.59 -7.36
C GLU A 82 -6.13 -11.43 -7.69
N ARG A 83 -5.78 -10.71 -8.77
CA ARG A 83 -4.38 -10.35 -9.02
C ARG A 83 -3.92 -9.31 -8.01
N THR A 84 -2.68 -9.47 -7.54
CA THR A 84 -2.05 -8.54 -6.61
C THR A 84 -0.73 -8.04 -7.19
N TYR A 85 -0.52 -6.74 -7.14
CA TYR A 85 0.68 -6.09 -7.66
C TYR A 85 1.38 -5.29 -6.58
N ALA A 86 2.71 -5.25 -6.63
CA ALA A 86 3.54 -4.40 -5.79
C ALA A 86 4.30 -3.39 -6.67
N ALA A 87 4.26 -2.12 -6.29
CA ALA A 87 4.97 -1.04 -6.98
C ALA A 87 5.70 -0.14 -5.99
N PRO A 88 6.88 0.41 -6.35
CA PRO A 88 7.54 1.36 -5.47
C PRO A 88 6.68 2.61 -5.29
N ALA A 89 6.86 3.32 -4.17
CA ALA A 89 6.16 4.57 -3.89
C ALA A 89 6.32 5.62 -5.03
N MET A 90 7.40 5.55 -5.80
CA MET A 90 7.65 6.44 -6.96
C MET A 90 6.89 6.08 -8.24
N ILE A 91 6.01 5.08 -8.26
CA ILE A 91 5.26 4.72 -9.49
C ILE A 91 4.57 5.92 -10.16
N LEU A 92 3.95 6.80 -9.37
CA LEU A 92 3.30 8.02 -9.90
C LEU A 92 4.32 9.00 -10.49
N HIS A 93 5.47 9.18 -9.83
CA HIS A 93 6.56 10.01 -10.34
C HIS A 93 7.09 9.47 -11.69
N TYR A 94 7.27 8.16 -11.80
CA TYR A 94 7.70 7.54 -13.06
C TYR A 94 6.69 7.75 -14.18
N VAL A 95 5.39 7.65 -13.89
CA VAL A 95 4.34 7.93 -14.87
C VAL A 95 4.37 9.39 -15.32
N ASP A 96 4.37 10.33 -14.37
CA ASP A 96 4.27 11.77 -14.66
C ASP A 96 5.53 12.35 -15.31
N THR A 97 6.70 11.94 -14.83
CA THR A 97 7.99 12.58 -15.18
C THR A 97 8.75 11.79 -16.24
N HIS A 98 8.63 10.47 -16.21
CA HIS A 98 9.42 9.57 -17.05
C HIS A 98 8.58 8.85 -18.12
N ALA A 99 7.30 9.24 -18.26
CA ALA A 99 6.35 8.67 -19.21
C ALA A 99 6.26 7.13 -19.11
N TYR A 100 6.52 6.58 -17.92
CA TYR A 100 6.30 5.18 -17.65
C TYR A 100 4.83 4.86 -17.86
N ARG A 101 4.54 3.78 -18.58
CA ARG A 101 3.18 3.31 -18.78
C ARG A 101 3.06 1.91 -18.19
N PRO A 102 2.35 1.74 -17.06
CA PRO A 102 2.15 0.41 -16.47
C PRO A 102 1.55 -0.58 -17.48
N PRO A 103 1.78 -1.90 -17.29
CA PRO A 103 1.30 -2.91 -18.20
C PRO A 103 -0.22 -2.86 -18.37
N ARG A 104 -0.69 -3.05 -19.61
CA ARG A 104 -2.13 -2.99 -19.95
C ARG A 104 -2.99 -3.86 -19.03
N GLN A 105 -2.52 -5.06 -18.71
CA GLN A 105 -3.26 -5.99 -17.85
C GLN A 105 -3.46 -5.46 -16.42
N PHE A 106 -2.55 -4.65 -15.91
CA PHE A 106 -2.69 -4.01 -14.59
C PHE A 106 -3.70 -2.87 -14.69
N LEU A 107 -3.55 -1.98 -15.68
CA LEU A 107 -4.45 -0.85 -15.92
C LEU A 107 -5.90 -1.30 -16.17
N GLU A 108 -6.11 -2.35 -16.96
CA GLU A 108 -7.45 -2.91 -17.22
C GLU A 108 -8.15 -3.37 -15.94
N GLY A 109 -7.39 -3.82 -14.93
CA GLY A 109 -7.97 -4.25 -13.65
C GLY A 109 -8.10 -3.13 -12.62
N LEU A 110 -7.51 -1.95 -12.84
CA LEU A 110 -7.69 -0.77 -11.98
C LEU A 110 -9.06 -0.09 -12.16
N GLY A 111 -9.73 -0.34 -13.28
CA GLY A 111 -10.95 0.35 -13.72
C GLY A 111 -11.88 0.83 -12.60
N ALA A 112 -12.14 2.14 -12.58
CA ALA A 112 -13.03 2.91 -11.72
C ALA A 112 -12.83 2.84 -10.18
N ALA A 113 -11.61 2.58 -9.68
CA ALA A 113 -11.30 2.66 -8.23
C ALA A 113 -11.99 1.60 -7.35
N ALA A 114 -12.30 0.43 -7.93
CA ALA A 114 -12.94 -0.66 -7.21
C ALA A 114 -11.99 -1.26 -6.17
N ARG A 115 -12.25 -0.96 -4.89
CA ARG A 115 -11.76 -1.82 -3.79
C ARG A 115 -12.19 -3.25 -4.08
N PRO A 116 -11.33 -4.25 -3.82
CA PRO A 116 -11.72 -5.64 -3.99
C PRO A 116 -12.96 -5.93 -3.12
N ARG A 117 -13.88 -6.73 -3.67
CA ARG A 117 -14.87 -7.39 -2.81
C ARG A 117 -14.15 -8.37 -1.91
N TRP A 118 -14.76 -8.69 -0.77
CA TRP A 118 -14.21 -9.71 0.10
C TRP A 118 -13.98 -11.01 -0.67
N ASP A 119 -12.75 -11.51 -0.60
CA ASP A 119 -12.27 -12.68 -1.34
C ASP A 119 -11.35 -13.50 -0.44
N ARG A 120 -10.75 -14.56 -1.01
CA ARG A 120 -9.86 -15.46 -0.27
C ARG A 120 -8.60 -14.78 0.27
N ARG A 121 -8.16 -13.67 -0.32
CA ARG A 121 -6.98 -12.92 0.17
C ARG A 121 -7.34 -12.21 1.46
N ALA A 122 -8.51 -11.58 1.52
CA ALA A 122 -9.02 -11.00 2.75
C ALA A 122 -9.21 -12.03 3.87
N ASP A 123 -9.76 -13.22 3.54
CA ASP A 123 -9.89 -14.32 4.51
C ASP A 123 -8.53 -14.76 5.06
N PHE A 124 -7.53 -14.87 4.19
CA PHE A 124 -6.18 -15.25 4.56
C PHE A 124 -5.49 -14.18 5.42
N LEU A 125 -5.51 -12.90 5.00
CA LEU A 125 -4.95 -11.79 5.77
C LEU A 125 -5.61 -11.66 7.14
N ARG A 126 -6.95 -11.80 7.20
CA ARG A 126 -7.68 -11.85 8.47
C ARG A 126 -7.22 -13.00 9.36
N ALA A 127 -6.98 -14.19 8.80
CA ALA A 127 -6.48 -15.33 9.56
C ALA A 127 -5.07 -15.06 10.10
N VAL A 128 -4.17 -14.49 9.30
CA VAL A 128 -2.82 -14.08 9.72
C VAL A 128 -2.91 -13.06 10.85
N LEU A 129 -3.66 -11.97 10.68
CA LEU A 129 -3.81 -10.89 11.65
C LEU A 129 -4.26 -11.40 13.03
N LEU A 130 -5.22 -12.33 13.04
CA LEU A 130 -5.82 -12.87 14.26
C LEU A 130 -5.05 -14.04 14.88
N ASP A 131 -4.08 -14.62 14.17
CA ASP A 131 -3.23 -15.68 14.71
C ASP A 131 -2.13 -15.09 15.59
N ARG A 132 -2.29 -15.21 16.91
CA ARG A 132 -1.32 -14.71 17.90
C ARG A 132 0.03 -15.45 17.88
N THR A 133 0.12 -16.56 17.16
CA THR A 133 1.37 -17.32 17.00
C THR A 133 2.11 -16.97 15.71
N ALA A 134 1.47 -16.23 14.80
CA ALA A 134 2.11 -15.74 13.59
C ALA A 134 3.14 -14.64 13.91
N ASP A 135 4.07 -14.45 12.97
CA ASP A 135 5.09 -13.40 13.05
C ASP A 135 4.44 -12.01 13.17
N LEU A 136 4.95 -11.17 14.08
CA LEU A 136 4.36 -9.85 14.36
C LEU A 136 4.42 -8.91 13.15
N ILE A 137 5.46 -9.00 12.31
CA ILE A 137 5.59 -8.20 11.10
C ILE A 137 4.50 -8.60 10.11
N TRP A 138 4.28 -9.90 9.90
CA TRP A 138 3.21 -10.37 9.02
C TRP A 138 1.81 -10.00 9.52
N ARG A 139 1.61 -9.98 10.85
CA ARG A 139 0.35 -9.52 11.45
C ARG A 139 0.14 -8.03 11.24
N ALA A 140 1.18 -7.21 11.44
CA ALA A 140 1.12 -5.77 11.18
C ALA A 140 0.87 -5.47 9.69
N GLU A 141 1.58 -6.14 8.78
CA GLU A 141 1.32 -6.04 7.34
C GLU A 141 -0.11 -6.47 6.97
N ALA A 142 -0.61 -7.55 7.58
CA ALA A 142 -1.97 -7.99 7.36
C ALA A 142 -3.01 -6.95 7.82
N ALA A 143 -2.74 -6.18 8.89
CA ALA A 143 -3.60 -5.06 9.29
C ALA A 143 -3.66 -3.98 8.20
N VAL A 144 -2.49 -3.61 7.66
CA VAL A 144 -2.35 -2.64 6.57
C VAL A 144 -3.09 -3.10 5.33
N ASP A 145 -2.83 -4.31 4.87
CA ASP A 145 -3.40 -4.84 3.63
C ASP A 145 -4.91 -5.06 3.74
N LEU A 146 -5.40 -5.53 4.90
CA LEU A 146 -6.82 -5.81 5.09
C LEU A 146 -7.68 -4.54 5.00
N SER A 147 -7.11 -3.36 5.27
CA SER A 147 -7.79 -2.06 5.10
C SER A 147 -8.17 -1.73 3.65
N GLN A 148 -7.62 -2.46 2.67
CA GLN A 148 -7.96 -2.31 1.26
C GLN A 148 -9.36 -2.82 0.94
N TRP A 149 -9.94 -3.69 1.78
CA TRP A 149 -11.32 -4.15 1.67
C TRP A 149 -12.26 -3.26 2.49
N ASP A 150 -13.20 -2.58 1.82
CA ASP A 150 -14.27 -1.83 2.49
C ASP A 150 -15.37 -2.76 3.01
N ASP A 151 -15.01 -3.61 3.96
CA ASP A 151 -15.89 -4.65 4.51
C ASP A 151 -15.85 -4.62 6.04
N ARG A 152 -17.02 -4.81 6.66
CA ARG A 152 -17.15 -4.87 8.12
C ARG A 152 -16.22 -5.91 8.75
N ARG A 153 -15.96 -7.03 8.07
CA ARG A 153 -15.06 -8.08 8.58
C ARG A 153 -13.61 -7.62 8.71
N ALA A 154 -13.16 -6.73 7.83
CA ALA A 154 -11.84 -6.11 7.94
C ALA A 154 -11.77 -5.25 9.19
N PHE A 155 -12.74 -4.35 9.35
CA PHE A 155 -12.87 -3.50 10.54
C PHE A 155 -12.96 -4.31 11.84
N ASP A 156 -13.81 -5.35 11.89
CA ASP A 156 -13.97 -6.18 13.08
C ASP A 156 -12.67 -6.90 13.47
N ALA A 157 -11.86 -7.31 12.48
CA ALA A 157 -10.56 -7.92 12.73
C ALA A 157 -9.54 -6.91 13.28
N LEU A 158 -9.47 -5.70 12.70
CA LEU A 158 -8.63 -4.61 13.19
C LEU A 158 -9.04 -4.19 14.63
N ARG A 159 -10.34 -4.10 14.89
CA ARG A 159 -10.86 -3.79 16.22
C ARG A 159 -10.51 -4.88 17.23
N GLN A 160 -10.53 -6.14 16.83
CA GLN A 160 -10.20 -7.26 17.73
C GLN A 160 -8.74 -7.23 18.18
N VAL A 161 -7.81 -6.83 17.31
CA VAL A 161 -6.39 -6.78 17.67
C VAL A 161 -6.00 -5.62 18.58
N LEU A 162 -6.91 -4.66 18.84
CA LEU A 162 -6.71 -3.60 19.82
C LEU A 162 -6.48 -4.10 21.25
N ALA A 163 -6.83 -5.37 21.53
CA ALA A 163 -6.60 -6.03 22.82
C ALA A 163 -5.29 -6.84 22.88
N ASP A 164 -4.43 -6.75 21.85
CA ASP A 164 -3.16 -7.48 21.77
C ASP A 164 -1.97 -6.53 21.93
N ASP A 165 -1.57 -6.29 23.19
CA ASP A 165 -0.52 -5.32 23.55
C ASP A 165 0.78 -5.50 22.75
N LEU A 166 1.21 -6.75 22.52
CA LEU A 166 2.44 -7.02 21.75
C LEU A 166 2.35 -6.56 20.29
N LEU A 167 1.18 -6.70 19.67
CA LEU A 167 0.98 -6.26 18.30
C LEU A 167 0.83 -4.74 18.24
N ILE A 168 0.20 -4.12 19.26
CA ILE A 168 0.12 -2.66 19.39
C ILE A 168 1.51 -2.04 19.56
N ASP A 169 2.37 -2.62 20.39
CA ASP A 169 3.74 -2.16 20.57
C ASP A 169 4.58 -2.28 19.28
N CYS A 170 4.24 -3.27 18.43
CA CYS A 170 4.97 -3.53 17.20
C CYS A 170 4.48 -2.70 15.99
N GLY A 171 3.19 -2.39 15.91
CA GLY A 171 2.58 -1.78 14.73
C GLY A 171 1.24 -1.09 15.00
N GLY A 172 1.08 -0.54 16.20
CA GLY A 172 -0.14 0.15 16.62
C GLY A 172 -0.48 1.35 15.74
N ASP A 173 0.52 2.09 15.26
CA ASP A 173 0.36 3.20 14.33
C ASP A 173 -0.17 2.73 12.97
N GLU A 174 0.36 1.65 12.44
CA GLU A 174 -0.14 1.02 11.20
C GLU A 174 -1.59 0.53 11.36
N ILE A 175 -1.93 -0.04 12.53
CA ILE A 175 -3.31 -0.41 12.87
C ILE A 175 -4.22 0.81 12.94
N GLY A 176 -3.76 1.91 13.56
CA GLY A 176 -4.51 3.16 13.65
C GLY A 176 -4.81 3.78 12.28
N ARG A 177 -3.77 3.89 11.44
CA ARG A 177 -3.90 4.36 10.05
C ARG A 177 -4.78 3.43 9.20
N SER A 178 -4.86 2.13 9.54
CA SER A 178 -5.76 1.18 8.88
C SER A 178 -7.21 1.32 9.36
N LEU A 179 -7.42 1.56 10.67
CA LEU A 179 -8.74 1.72 11.28
C LEU A 179 -9.46 2.98 10.81
N ILE A 180 -8.75 4.11 10.71
CA ILE A 180 -9.34 5.40 10.32
C ILE A 180 -9.97 5.36 8.92
N ALA A 181 -9.53 4.45 8.04
CA ALA A 181 -10.14 4.20 6.73
C ALA A 181 -11.61 3.75 6.80
N PHE A 182 -12.10 3.35 7.98
CA PHE A 182 -13.46 2.91 8.23
C PHE A 182 -14.29 3.90 9.07
N ALA A 183 -13.73 5.04 9.49
CA ALA A 183 -14.38 5.92 10.48
C ALA A 183 -15.75 6.47 10.03
N GLU A 184 -15.96 6.64 8.72
CA GLU A 184 -17.23 7.08 8.15
C GLU A 184 -18.25 5.95 7.93
N ARG A 185 -17.96 4.72 8.37
CA ARG A 185 -18.84 3.56 8.18
C ARG A 185 -19.74 3.38 9.38
N ASP A 186 -21.01 3.03 9.14
CA ASP A 186 -22.01 2.83 10.19
C ASP A 186 -21.56 1.82 11.27
N TYR A 187 -20.84 0.77 10.86
CA TYR A 187 -20.34 -0.25 11.78
C TYR A 187 -19.16 0.21 12.64
N ALA A 188 -18.55 1.37 12.35
CA ALA A 188 -17.51 1.97 13.17
C ALA A 188 -18.05 2.85 14.30
N ALA A 189 -19.35 3.19 14.31
CA ALA A 189 -19.97 4.07 15.30
C ALA A 189 -19.93 3.54 16.75
N GLY A 190 -19.69 2.24 16.93
CA GLY A 190 -19.57 1.60 18.25
C GLY A 190 -18.15 1.58 18.82
N LEU A 191 -17.16 2.11 18.11
CA LEU A 191 -15.79 2.21 18.61
C LEU A 191 -15.62 3.50 19.41
N ASP A 192 -15.12 3.39 20.63
CA ASP A 192 -14.68 4.54 21.41
C ASP A 192 -13.29 4.98 20.92
N TRP A 193 -13.27 5.93 20.00
CA TRP A 193 -12.06 6.40 19.33
C TRP A 193 -11.11 7.11 20.31
N ASP A 194 -11.62 7.74 21.36
CA ASP A 194 -10.80 8.49 22.33
C ASP A 194 -10.13 7.57 23.36
N ALA A 195 -10.62 6.32 23.50
CA ALA A 195 -10.08 5.33 24.43
C ALA A 195 -9.08 4.35 23.79
N LEU A 196 -8.65 4.60 22.56
CA LEU A 196 -7.71 3.74 21.85
C LEU A 196 -6.28 3.84 22.42
N PRO A 197 -5.44 2.80 22.25
CA PRO A 197 -4.05 2.85 22.68
C PRO A 197 -3.28 4.03 22.06
N PRO A 198 -2.31 4.65 22.76
CA PRO A 198 -1.60 5.83 22.27
C PRO A 198 -0.97 5.67 20.88
N MET A 199 -0.35 4.52 20.59
CA MET A 199 0.24 4.28 19.26
C MET A 199 -0.83 4.21 18.15
N VAL A 200 -2.02 3.68 18.46
CA VAL A 200 -3.13 3.64 17.51
C VAL A 200 -3.67 5.05 17.26
N LEU A 201 -3.81 5.86 18.32
CA LEU A 201 -4.19 7.26 18.20
C LEU A 201 -3.20 8.06 17.35
N ASP A 202 -1.90 7.82 17.51
CA ASP A 202 -0.86 8.46 16.71
C ASP A 202 -1.01 8.12 15.21
N GLY A 203 -1.27 6.85 14.89
CA GLY A 203 -1.58 6.42 13.53
C GLY A 203 -2.85 7.09 12.96
N ILE A 204 -3.90 7.23 13.77
CA ILE A 204 -5.14 7.91 13.38
C ILE A 204 -4.89 9.41 13.10
N ALA A 205 -4.03 10.06 13.89
CA ALA A 205 -3.71 11.47 13.74
C ALA A 205 -2.87 11.77 12.49
N HIS A 206 -2.13 10.78 11.99
CA HIS A 206 -1.21 10.91 10.85
C HIS A 206 -1.56 9.94 9.69
N PRO A 207 -2.80 9.96 9.16
CA PRO A 207 -3.27 8.96 8.19
C PRO A 207 -2.69 9.15 6.78
N GLY A 208 -2.11 10.32 6.50
CA GLY A 208 -1.73 10.79 5.16
C GLY A 208 -0.28 11.27 5.05
N ASP A 209 0.59 10.86 5.97
CA ASP A 209 2.03 11.16 5.90
C ASP A 209 2.73 10.48 4.70
N ASP A 210 1.99 9.83 3.81
CA ASP A 210 2.51 9.19 2.60
C ASP A 210 3.21 10.19 1.66
N LEU A 211 2.86 11.48 1.74
CA LEU A 211 3.59 12.56 1.05
C LEU A 211 5.03 12.74 1.57
N HIS A 212 5.37 12.27 2.77
CA HIS A 212 6.74 12.25 3.28
C HIS A 212 7.57 11.11 2.68
N PHE A 213 6.92 10.08 2.15
CA PHE A 213 7.61 8.94 1.57
C PHE A 213 7.95 9.14 0.08
N VAL A 214 7.42 10.18 -0.57
CA VAL A 214 7.90 10.62 -1.89
C VAL A 214 8.16 12.12 -1.88
N ARG A 215 9.43 12.53 -1.97
CA ARG A 215 9.84 13.92 -1.76
C ARG A 215 10.90 14.39 -2.76
N PRO A 216 11.04 15.70 -3.03
CA PRO A 216 12.16 16.22 -3.79
C PRO A 216 13.50 16.01 -3.07
N VAL A 217 14.58 15.85 -3.83
CA VAL A 217 15.97 15.88 -3.33
C VAL A 217 16.36 17.34 -3.05
N GLY A 218 16.67 17.71 -1.81
CA GLY A 218 17.09 19.07 -1.48
C GLY A 218 17.30 19.33 0.03
N PRO A 219 17.89 20.50 0.41
CA PRO A 219 18.32 20.80 1.77
C PRO A 219 17.18 21.06 2.78
N ASP A 220 15.93 21.15 2.31
CA ASP A 220 14.74 21.35 3.16
C ASP A 220 13.96 20.05 3.40
N ALA A 221 14.68 18.91 3.44
CA ALA A 221 14.15 17.58 3.72
C ALA A 221 14.36 17.14 5.18
#